data_AF-A0A094A304-F1
#
_entry.id   AF-A0A094A304-F1
#
_cell.length_a   1.000
_cell.length_b   1.000
_cell.length_c   1.000
_cell.angle_alpha   90.00
_cell.angle_beta   90.00
_cell.angle_gamma   90.00
#
_symmetry.space_group_name_H-M   'P 1'
#
loop_
_entity.id
_entity.type
_entity.pdbx_description
1 polymer ?
#
loop_
_entity_poly.entity_id
_entity_poly.type
_entity_poly.pdbx_seq_one_letter_code
_entity_poly.pdbx_strand_id
1 'polypeptide(L)'
;MWRRAYLLLALVRLYFALSPSYLHPDENFQGPEVIAGQIFSYPVKLTWEFTSDTPIRSVFPLWPVYGLPMLLLKWIWIGNGQGGEVTPAVVFWTLRVLMFLLSFVLEDWAIHELVGKPRHRSLVILLVASSYVTWTFQAHTFSNSLETILVAWSLVLIQRIVDDKQRTSPFASALLAFLAVFGFFNRITFPAFLFIPALRLIPHFARKPLSLLFMVISGLWTLFFAIAIDTEFYARTHPVTWSTLFTHPII
;
A
#
# COMPACT_ATOMS: atom_id res chain seq x y z
N MET A 1 -0.77 31.26 10.14
CA MET A 1 -1.68 30.56 11.08
C MET A 1 -1.96 29.12 10.66
N TRP A 2 -2.19 28.83 9.37
CA TRP A 2 -2.47 27.46 8.88
C TRP A 2 -1.46 26.38 9.31
N ARG A 3 -0.15 26.68 9.31
CA ARG A 3 0.88 25.71 9.73
C ARG A 3 0.70 25.24 11.18
N ARG A 4 0.32 26.14 12.09
CA ARG A 4 0.08 25.80 13.50
C ARG A 4 -1.17 24.94 13.64
N ALA A 5 -2.23 25.29 12.91
CA ALA A 5 -3.44 24.47 12.85
C ALA A 5 -3.15 23.07 12.29
N TYR A 6 -2.35 22.97 11.22
CA TYR A 6 -1.92 21.70 10.66
C TYR A 6 -1.12 20.86 11.66
N LEU A 7 -0.14 21.45 12.37
CA LEU A 7 0.63 20.72 13.39
C LEU A 7 -0.28 20.21 14.52
N LEU A 8 -1.25 21.02 14.96
CA LEU A 8 -2.25 20.57 15.94
C LEU A 8 -3.06 19.39 15.40
N LEU A 9 -3.54 19.47 14.15
CA LEU A 9 -4.30 18.40 13.50
C LEU A 9 -3.46 17.13 13.30
N ALA A 10 -2.17 17.25 13.03
CA ALA A 10 -1.25 16.12 12.94
C ALA A 10 -1.08 15.43 14.30
N LEU A 11 -1.00 16.19 15.40
CA LEU A 11 -0.98 15.64 16.75
C LEU A 11 -2.31 14.97 17.11
N VAL A 12 -3.45 15.55 16.70
CA VAL A 12 -4.77 14.92 16.86
C VAL A 12 -4.86 13.61 16.07
N ARG A 13 -4.38 13.59 14.82
CA ARG A 13 -4.29 12.38 13.99
C ARG A 13 -3.42 11.32 14.67
N LEU A 14 -2.27 11.70 15.21
CA LEU A 14 -1.38 10.78 15.94
C LEU A 14 -2.06 10.22 17.19
N TYR A 15 -2.75 11.07 17.95
CA TYR A 15 -3.50 10.65 19.13
C TYR A 15 -4.55 9.59 18.78
N PHE A 16 -5.34 9.81 17.72
CA PHE A 16 -6.34 8.83 17.29
C PHE A 16 -5.72 7.54 16.75
N ALA A 17 -4.64 7.64 15.97
CA ALA A 17 -3.91 6.47 15.47
C ALA A 17 -3.36 5.59 16.61
N LEU A 18 -2.94 6.21 17.72
CA LEU A 18 -2.39 5.55 18.90
C LEU A 18 -3.42 5.33 20.01
N SER A 19 -4.69 5.64 19.79
CA SER A 19 -5.72 5.42 20.81
C SER A 19 -6.17 3.96 20.80
N PRO A 20 -6.40 3.33 21.97
CA PRO A 20 -7.00 2.00 22.02
C PRO A 20 -8.48 2.12 21.63
N SER A 21 -8.77 1.94 20.36
CA SER A 21 -10.13 1.94 19.80
C SER A 21 -10.64 0.52 19.58
N TYR A 22 -11.92 0.40 19.22
CA TYR A 22 -12.46 -0.84 18.67
C TYR A 22 -11.57 -1.33 17.52
N LEU A 23 -11.16 -2.60 17.59
CA LEU A 23 -10.38 -3.24 16.54
C LEU A 23 -11.34 -3.75 15.46
N HIS A 24 -11.39 -3.05 14.34
CA HIS A 24 -12.23 -3.48 13.23
C HIS A 24 -11.73 -4.83 12.69
N PRO A 25 -12.61 -5.80 12.41
CA PRO A 25 -12.17 -7.10 11.90
C PRO A 25 -11.29 -7.00 10.65
N ASP A 26 -11.69 -6.19 9.66
CA ASP A 26 -10.91 -5.98 8.43
C ASP A 26 -9.53 -5.35 8.68
N GLU A 27 -9.37 -4.60 9.78
CA GLU A 27 -8.11 -3.94 10.10
C GLU A 27 -7.04 -4.97 10.54
N ASN A 28 -7.45 -6.03 11.24
CA ASN A 28 -6.55 -7.02 11.82
C ASN A 28 -6.50 -8.33 11.02
N PHE A 29 -7.67 -8.90 10.72
CA PHE A 29 -7.78 -10.25 10.14
C PHE A 29 -7.45 -10.30 8.64
N GLN A 30 -7.61 -9.19 7.91
CA GLN A 30 -7.34 -9.16 6.46
C GLN A 30 -5.89 -8.81 6.12
N GLY A 31 -5.06 -8.41 7.09
CA GLY A 31 -3.70 -7.97 6.81
C GLY A 31 -2.69 -8.37 7.89
N PRO A 32 -2.58 -7.61 8.99
CA PRO A 32 -1.57 -7.83 10.01
C PRO A 32 -1.49 -9.26 10.55
N GLU A 33 -2.63 -9.88 10.85
CA GLU A 33 -2.66 -11.20 11.49
C GLU A 33 -2.10 -12.31 10.59
N VAL A 34 -2.40 -12.26 9.28
CA VAL A 34 -1.94 -13.23 8.28
C VAL A 34 -0.42 -13.30 8.27
N ILE A 35 0.23 -12.13 8.27
CA ILE A 35 1.69 -12.01 8.22
C ILE A 35 2.33 -12.23 9.59
N ALA A 36 1.69 -11.77 10.67
CA ALA A 36 2.21 -11.95 12.02
C ALA A 36 2.32 -13.43 12.41
N GLY A 37 1.37 -14.27 11.98
CA GLY A 37 1.44 -15.72 12.17
C GLY A 37 2.65 -16.37 11.50
N GLN A 38 3.09 -15.86 10.34
CA GLN A 38 4.27 -16.37 9.65
C GLN A 38 5.59 -15.91 10.28
N ILE A 39 5.67 -14.67 10.79
CA ILE A 39 6.92 -14.09 11.29
C ILE A 39 7.17 -14.41 12.76
N PHE A 40 6.13 -14.34 13.60
CA PHE A 40 6.23 -14.45 15.05
C PHE A 40 5.60 -15.73 15.61
N SER A 41 5.06 -16.61 14.76
CA SER A 41 4.43 -17.88 15.17
C SER A 41 3.31 -17.73 16.19
N TYR A 42 2.61 -16.59 16.16
CA TYR A 42 1.44 -16.35 17.01
C TYR A 42 0.29 -17.31 16.67
N PRO A 43 -0.59 -17.61 17.64
CA PRO A 43 -1.84 -18.30 17.36
C PRO A 43 -2.74 -17.38 16.51
N VAL A 44 -2.86 -17.67 15.22
CA VAL A 44 -3.64 -16.87 14.26
C VAL A 44 -4.78 -17.68 13.68
N LYS A 45 -5.87 -17.00 13.35
CA LYS A 45 -7.02 -17.61 12.66
C LYS A 45 -7.22 -16.94 11.31
N LEU A 46 -6.74 -17.62 10.26
CA LEU A 46 -6.99 -17.20 8.89
C LEU A 46 -8.50 -17.21 8.60
N THR A 47 -8.97 -16.14 7.94
CA THR A 47 -10.37 -16.01 7.54
C THR A 47 -10.65 -16.83 6.28
N TRP A 48 -11.94 -17.02 5.98
CA TRP A 48 -12.40 -17.72 4.78
C TRP A 48 -11.81 -17.14 3.49
N GLU A 49 -11.43 -15.85 3.48
CA GLU A 49 -10.82 -15.18 2.33
C GLU A 49 -9.46 -15.78 1.92
N PHE A 50 -8.76 -16.43 2.86
CA PHE A 50 -7.46 -17.10 2.67
C PHE A 50 -7.54 -18.64 2.76
N THR A 51 -8.69 -19.20 3.13
CA THR A 51 -8.84 -20.65 3.36
C THR A 51 -9.85 -21.33 2.43
N SER A 52 -10.60 -20.57 1.63
CA SER A 52 -11.48 -21.12 0.61
C SER A 52 -10.71 -21.84 -0.50
N ASP A 53 -11.36 -22.77 -1.19
CA ASP A 53 -10.79 -23.47 -2.36
C ASP A 53 -10.38 -22.49 -3.47
N THR A 54 -11.08 -21.35 -3.56
CA THR A 54 -10.73 -20.19 -4.39
C THR A 54 -10.50 -18.98 -3.48
N PRO A 55 -9.26 -18.73 -3.03
CA PRO A 55 -8.95 -17.57 -2.21
C PRO A 55 -9.20 -16.27 -2.98
N ILE A 56 -9.61 -15.21 -2.28
CA ILE A 56 -9.97 -13.92 -2.89
C ILE A 56 -9.05 -12.77 -2.48
N ARG A 57 -8.02 -13.07 -1.68
CA ARG A 57 -7.05 -12.09 -1.18
C ARG A 57 -5.65 -12.44 -1.63
N SER A 58 -4.93 -11.42 -2.04
CA SER A 58 -3.50 -11.52 -2.30
C SER A 58 -2.69 -11.27 -1.04
N VAL A 59 -1.64 -12.05 -0.83
CA VAL A 59 -0.64 -11.87 0.23
C VAL A 59 0.51 -10.99 -0.27
N PHE A 60 0.70 -10.88 -1.59
CA PHE A 60 1.68 -10.00 -2.20
C PHE A 60 1.71 -8.57 -1.63
N PRO A 61 0.61 -7.80 -1.55
CA PRO A 61 0.65 -6.44 -1.00
C PRO A 61 0.87 -6.41 0.52
N LEU A 62 0.50 -7.47 1.22
CA LEU A 62 0.65 -7.57 2.68
C LEU A 62 2.13 -7.69 3.10
N TRP A 63 2.95 -8.36 2.29
CA TRP A 63 4.37 -8.54 2.57
C TRP A 63 5.17 -7.22 2.63
N PRO A 64 5.13 -6.33 1.63
CA PRO A 64 5.81 -5.05 1.69
C PRO A 64 5.26 -4.13 2.77
N VAL A 65 3.94 -4.12 2.98
CA VAL A 65 3.29 -3.17 3.90
C VAL A 65 3.38 -3.60 5.35
N TYR A 66 3.22 -4.88 5.65
CA TYR A 66 3.19 -5.39 7.03
C TYR A 66 4.39 -6.30 7.33
N GLY A 67 4.76 -7.17 6.39
CA GLY A 67 5.86 -8.13 6.59
C GLY A 67 7.22 -7.48 6.77
N LEU A 68 7.61 -6.56 5.89
CA LEU A 68 8.90 -5.86 6.01
C LEU A 68 9.02 -5.08 7.32
N PRO A 69 8.02 -4.27 7.75
CA PRO A 69 8.07 -3.60 9.04
C PRO A 69 8.11 -4.55 10.24
N MET A 70 7.38 -5.66 10.19
CA MET A 70 7.42 -6.68 11.24
C MET A 70 8.77 -7.39 11.32
N LEU A 71 9.40 -7.71 10.18
CA LEU A 71 10.74 -8.29 10.15
C LEU A 71 11.78 -7.32 10.71
N LEU A 72 11.69 -6.04 10.35
CA LEU A 72 12.55 -5.00 10.90
C LEU A 72 12.37 -4.88 12.42
N LEU A 73 11.13 -4.88 12.90
CA LEU A 73 10.81 -4.87 14.33
C LEU A 73 11.44 -6.08 15.04
N LYS A 74 11.28 -7.29 14.47
CA LYS A 74 11.88 -8.52 15.00
C LYS A 74 13.40 -8.41 15.08
N TRP A 75 14.04 -7.89 14.03
CA TRP A 75 15.49 -7.71 13.97
C TRP A 75 15.99 -6.73 15.04
N ILE A 76 15.32 -5.58 15.20
CA ILE A 76 15.65 -4.59 16.24
C ILE A 76 15.45 -5.17 17.64
N TRP A 77 14.38 -5.93 17.85
CA TRP A 77 14.06 -6.55 19.14
C TRP A 77 15.14 -7.55 19.57
N ILE A 78 15.55 -8.44 18.66
CA ILE A 78 16.63 -9.40 18.89
C ILE A 78 17.96 -8.66 19.12
N GLY A 79 18.24 -7.62 18.33
CA GLY A 79 19.46 -6.82 18.42
C GLY A 79 19.62 -6.07 19.75
N ASN A 80 18.51 -5.69 20.39
CA ASN A 80 18.51 -5.01 21.70
C ASN A 80 18.66 -5.98 22.89
N GLY A 81 18.94 -7.26 22.65
CA GLY A 81 19.15 -8.26 23.71
C GLY A 81 17.88 -8.69 24.42
N GLN A 82 16.70 -8.34 23.88
CA GLN A 82 15.41 -8.83 24.38
C GLN A 82 15.17 -10.22 23.76
N GLY A 83 15.70 -11.26 24.40
CA GLY A 83 15.60 -12.65 23.94
C GLY A 83 14.21 -13.28 24.00
N GLY A 84 13.17 -12.48 24.28
CA GLY A 84 11.77 -12.92 24.29
C GLY A 84 11.07 -12.69 22.96
N GLU A 85 9.99 -13.41 22.71
CA GLU A 85 9.10 -13.15 21.58
C GLU A 85 8.55 -11.72 21.64
N VAL A 86 8.43 -11.07 20.48
CA VAL A 86 7.76 -9.77 20.40
C VAL A 86 6.31 -9.98 20.88
N THR A 87 5.76 -9.04 21.64
CA THR A 87 4.36 -9.16 22.06
C THR A 87 3.42 -8.64 20.96
N PRO A 88 2.22 -9.23 20.78
CA PRO A 88 1.25 -8.75 19.80
C PRO A 88 0.89 -7.26 19.96
N ALA A 89 0.90 -6.74 21.19
CA ALA A 89 0.67 -5.33 21.48
C ALA A 89 1.74 -4.41 20.87
N VAL A 90 3.02 -4.80 20.89
CA VAL A 90 4.11 -4.03 20.28
C VAL A 90 3.98 -4.02 18.76
N VAL A 91 3.62 -5.15 18.16
CA VAL A 91 3.36 -5.26 16.71
C VAL A 91 2.20 -4.33 16.33
N PHE A 92 1.09 -4.39 17.08
CA PHE A 92 -0.07 -3.54 16.86
C PHE A 92 0.30 -2.05 16.84
N TRP A 93 0.95 -1.55 17.91
CA TRP A 93 1.34 -0.14 17.97
C TRP A 93 2.36 0.25 16.90
N THR A 94 3.26 -0.66 16.54
CA THR A 94 4.23 -0.41 15.46
C THR A 94 3.52 -0.21 14.13
N LEU A 95 2.51 -1.02 13.82
CA LEU A 95 1.71 -0.85 12.61
C LEU A 95 0.85 0.42 12.65
N ARG A 96 0.34 0.82 13.82
CA ARG A 96 -0.34 2.11 13.99
C ARG A 96 0.56 3.28 13.64
N VAL A 97 1.78 3.27 14.18
CA VAL A 97 2.79 4.30 13.88
C VAL A 97 3.13 4.28 12.38
N LEU A 98 3.30 3.10 11.79
CA LEU A 98 3.55 2.96 10.36
C LEU A 98 2.43 3.59 9.52
N MET A 99 1.17 3.25 9.78
CA MET A 99 0.03 3.81 9.02
C MET A 99 -0.10 5.32 9.20
N PHE A 100 0.14 5.82 10.42
CA PHE A 100 0.24 7.25 10.66
C PHE A 100 1.35 7.90 9.81
N LEU A 101 2.55 7.30 9.76
CA LEU A 101 3.67 7.80 8.96
C LEU A 101 3.37 7.73 7.46
N LEU A 102 2.74 6.66 6.98
CA LEU A 102 2.34 6.53 5.58
C LEU A 102 1.31 7.61 5.20
N SER A 103 0.29 7.84 6.02
CA SER A 103 -0.65 8.94 5.81
C SER A 103 0.06 10.30 5.87
N PHE A 104 0.82 10.57 6.93
CA PHE A 104 1.49 11.86 7.12
C PHE A 104 2.53 12.18 6.04
N VAL A 105 3.30 11.19 5.59
CA VAL A 105 4.38 11.40 4.60
C VAL A 105 3.85 11.25 3.18
N LEU A 106 3.18 10.15 2.86
CA LEU A 106 2.81 9.85 1.48
C LEU A 106 1.51 10.53 1.05
N GLU A 107 0.48 10.55 1.89
CA GLU A 107 -0.81 11.17 1.57
C GLU A 107 -0.68 12.69 1.51
N ASP A 108 -0.14 13.31 2.57
CA ASP A 108 -0.01 14.77 2.63
C ASP A 108 0.99 15.30 1.58
N TRP A 109 2.05 14.55 1.24
CA TRP A 109 2.95 14.91 0.13
C TRP A 109 2.26 14.76 -1.22
N ALA A 110 1.48 13.71 -1.46
CA ALA A 110 0.74 13.59 -2.71
C ALA A 110 -0.20 14.78 -2.94
N ILE A 111 -0.85 15.30 -1.89
CA ILE A 111 -1.66 16.52 -1.96
C ILE A 111 -0.82 17.74 -2.37
N HIS A 112 0.38 17.87 -1.81
CA HIS A 112 1.31 18.95 -2.16
C HIS A 112 1.70 18.95 -3.64
N GLU A 113 1.89 17.76 -4.22
CA GLU A 113 2.25 17.56 -5.62
C GLU A 113 1.05 17.81 -6.56
N LEU A 114 -0.13 17.27 -6.22
CA LEU A 114 -1.34 17.37 -7.06
C LEU A 114 -1.89 18.80 -7.14
N VAL A 115 -1.86 19.56 -6.05
CA VAL A 115 -2.42 20.90 -6.02
C VAL A 115 -1.36 21.91 -6.45
N GLY A 116 -1.45 22.49 -7.64
CA GLY A 116 -0.42 23.43 -8.13
C GLY A 116 -0.33 24.78 -7.39
N LYS A 117 -1.46 25.32 -6.88
CA LYS A 117 -1.53 26.68 -6.32
C LYS A 117 -1.25 26.70 -4.82
N PRO A 118 -0.28 27.50 -4.31
CA PRO A 118 0.08 27.52 -2.89
C PRO A 118 -1.07 27.83 -1.91
N ARG A 119 -1.97 28.76 -2.27
CA ARG A 119 -3.14 29.09 -1.42
C ARG A 119 -4.14 27.94 -1.31
N HIS A 120 -4.34 27.20 -2.40
CA HIS A 120 -5.25 26.04 -2.40
C HIS A 120 -4.62 24.87 -1.64
N ARG A 121 -3.29 24.67 -1.73
CA ARG A 121 -2.57 23.64 -0.96
C ARG A 121 -2.86 23.73 0.53
N SER A 122 -2.68 24.91 1.13
CA SER A 122 -2.90 25.10 2.56
C SER A 122 -4.33 24.80 2.99
N LEU A 123 -5.32 25.08 2.13
CA LEU A 123 -6.72 24.81 2.44
C LEU A 123 -7.05 23.32 2.30
N VAL A 124 -6.63 22.67 1.22
CA VAL A 124 -6.88 21.24 0.99
C VAL A 124 -6.24 20.39 2.08
N ILE A 125 -4.99 20.67 2.45
CA ILE A 125 -4.29 19.93 3.51
C ILE A 125 -5.01 20.09 4.85
N LEU A 126 -5.48 21.30 5.19
CA LEU A 126 -6.24 21.49 6.42
C LEU A 126 -7.57 20.73 6.39
N LEU A 127 -8.27 20.73 5.26
CA LEU A 127 -9.53 19.98 5.11
C LEU A 127 -9.32 18.49 5.29
N VAL A 128 -8.32 17.90 4.61
CA VAL A 128 -7.98 16.48 4.75
C VAL A 128 -7.53 16.18 6.18
N ALA A 129 -6.63 16.99 6.75
CA ALA A 129 -6.14 16.79 8.11
C ALA A 129 -7.22 16.95 9.19
N SER A 130 -8.32 17.65 8.91
CA SER A 130 -9.48 17.79 9.80
C SER A 130 -10.61 16.78 9.55
N SER A 131 -10.46 15.92 8.53
CA SER A 131 -11.49 14.97 8.15
C SER A 131 -11.59 13.80 9.13
N TYR A 132 -12.82 13.45 9.49
CA TYR A 132 -13.12 12.23 10.25
C TYR A 132 -12.49 10.99 9.60
N VAL A 133 -12.61 10.88 8.27
CA VAL A 133 -12.09 9.72 7.51
C VAL A 133 -10.59 9.57 7.69
N THR A 134 -9.86 10.68 7.74
CA THR A 134 -8.42 10.66 7.91
C THR A 134 -8.02 10.23 9.33
N TRP A 135 -8.77 10.64 10.35
CA TRP A 135 -8.51 10.26 11.72
C TRP A 135 -8.85 8.80 12.02
N THR A 136 -9.97 8.29 11.49
CA THR A 136 -10.49 6.96 11.89
C THR A 136 -10.14 5.83 10.93
N PHE A 137 -9.96 6.11 9.64
CA PHE A 137 -9.70 5.08 8.64
C PHE A 137 -8.29 5.19 8.06
N GLN A 138 -7.87 6.37 7.60
CA GLN A 138 -6.57 6.49 6.91
C GLN A 138 -5.35 6.19 7.80
N ALA A 139 -5.45 6.45 9.10
CA ALA A 139 -4.38 6.17 10.07
C ALA A 139 -4.37 4.72 10.61
N HIS A 140 -5.28 3.88 10.12
CA HIS A 140 -5.51 2.50 10.56
C HIS A 140 -5.09 1.51 9.46
N THR A 141 -4.84 0.24 9.78
CA THR A 141 -4.33 -0.79 8.84
C THR A 141 -5.41 -1.34 7.89
N PHE A 142 -6.19 -0.45 7.28
CA PHE A 142 -7.17 -0.83 6.27
C PHE A 142 -6.53 -0.88 4.88
N SER A 143 -6.93 -1.88 4.09
CA SER A 143 -6.61 -1.94 2.66
C SER A 143 -7.15 -0.73 1.87
N ASN A 144 -8.23 -0.10 2.34
CA ASN A 144 -8.77 1.17 1.83
C ASN A 144 -7.76 2.33 1.96
N SER A 145 -7.03 2.36 3.07
CA SER A 145 -6.09 3.44 3.35
C SER A 145 -4.89 3.35 2.42
N LEU A 146 -4.41 2.13 2.21
CA LEU A 146 -3.38 1.85 1.20
C LEU A 146 -3.88 2.17 -0.21
N GLU A 147 -5.10 1.76 -0.58
CA GLU A 147 -5.71 2.10 -1.87
C GLU A 147 -5.74 3.62 -2.10
N THR A 148 -6.09 4.40 -1.07
CA THR A 148 -6.11 5.88 -1.15
C THR A 148 -4.73 6.44 -1.46
N ILE A 149 -3.69 5.99 -0.75
CA ILE A 149 -2.30 6.43 -0.97
C ILE A 149 -1.83 6.04 -2.38
N LEU A 150 -2.11 4.81 -2.81
CA LEU A 150 -1.74 4.30 -4.13
C LEU A 150 -2.41 5.10 -5.25
N VAL A 151 -3.69 5.44 -5.09
CA VAL A 151 -4.42 6.27 -6.06
C VAL A 151 -3.80 7.66 -6.12
N ALA A 152 -3.56 8.29 -4.97
CA ALA A 152 -2.98 9.63 -4.91
C ALA A 152 -1.61 9.70 -5.62
N TRP A 153 -0.72 8.75 -5.36
CA TRP A 153 0.59 8.69 -6.02
C TRP A 153 0.50 8.32 -7.50
N SER A 154 -0.44 7.45 -7.89
CA SER A 154 -0.68 7.17 -9.31
C SER A 154 -1.12 8.43 -10.06
N LEU A 155 -1.98 9.26 -9.47
CA LEU A 155 -2.37 10.55 -10.03
C LEU A 155 -1.18 11.51 -10.14
N VAL A 156 -0.32 11.57 -9.14
CA VAL A 156 0.92 12.38 -9.17
C VAL A 156 1.82 11.95 -10.32
N LEU A 157 2.01 10.64 -10.50
CA LEU A 157 2.83 10.10 -11.59
C LEU A 157 2.22 10.39 -12.95
N ILE A 158 0.90 10.21 -13.12
CA ILE A 158 0.19 10.55 -14.35
C ILE A 158 0.40 12.03 -14.70
N GLN A 159 0.22 12.92 -13.72
CA GLN A 159 0.44 14.36 -13.93
C GLN A 159 1.88 14.65 -14.36
N ARG A 160 2.87 14.08 -13.67
CA ARG A 160 4.31 14.27 -14.00
C ARG A 160 4.65 13.77 -15.41
N ILE A 161 4.11 12.62 -15.83
CA ILE A 161 4.34 12.06 -17.17
C ILE A 161 3.70 12.92 -18.26
N VAL A 162 2.51 13.46 -18.00
CA VAL A 162 1.79 14.32 -18.95
C VAL A 162 2.44 15.70 -19.07
N ASP A 163 2.89 16.27 -17.95
CA ASP A 163 3.52 17.60 -17.90
C ASP A 163 4.94 17.60 -18.51
N ASP A 164 5.70 16.50 -18.38
CA ASP A 164 7.01 16.34 -19.00
C ASP A 164 6.90 16.03 -20.51
N LYS A 165 6.66 17.09 -21.29
CA LYS A 165 6.58 17.00 -22.75
C LYS A 165 7.93 16.67 -23.40
N GLN A 166 9.05 17.04 -22.78
CA GLN A 166 10.36 16.96 -23.43
C GLN A 166 11.03 15.61 -23.25
N ARG A 167 11.01 15.01 -22.05
CA ARG A 167 11.74 13.74 -21.80
C ARG A 167 10.80 12.55 -21.75
N THR A 168 11.29 11.38 -22.17
CA THR A 168 10.67 10.11 -21.78
C THR A 168 10.99 9.92 -20.31
N SER A 169 9.99 9.69 -19.46
CA SER A 169 10.21 9.33 -18.06
C SER A 169 9.97 7.82 -17.88
N PRO A 170 10.96 6.96 -18.24
CA PRO A 170 10.80 5.52 -18.18
C PRO A 170 10.57 5.05 -16.73
N PHE A 171 11.26 5.67 -15.77
CA PHE A 171 11.10 5.35 -14.35
C PHE A 171 9.69 5.66 -13.84
N ALA A 172 9.14 6.84 -14.13
CA ALA A 172 7.77 7.17 -13.71
C ALA A 172 6.72 6.26 -14.36
N SER A 173 6.94 5.87 -15.61
CA SER A 173 6.06 4.94 -16.33
C SER A 173 6.13 3.53 -15.74
N ALA A 174 7.34 3.05 -15.45
CA ALA A 174 7.57 1.77 -14.80
C ALA A 174 6.98 1.73 -13.38
N LEU A 175 7.15 2.81 -12.60
CA LEU A 175 6.60 2.94 -11.26
C LEU A 175 5.07 3.01 -11.28
N LEU A 176 4.47 3.71 -12.25
CA LEU A 176 3.02 3.74 -12.41
C LEU A 176 2.46 2.34 -12.70
N ALA A 177 3.13 1.55 -13.54
CA ALA A 177 2.74 0.16 -13.78
C ALA A 177 2.83 -0.70 -12.51
N PHE A 178 3.92 -0.55 -11.75
CA PHE A 178 4.08 -1.23 -10.47
C PHE A 178 2.95 -0.87 -9.51
N LEU A 179 2.64 0.42 -9.32
CA LEU A 179 1.54 0.85 -8.46
C LEU A 179 0.17 0.36 -8.96
N ALA A 180 -0.02 0.26 -10.27
CA ALA A 180 -1.26 -0.24 -10.85
C ALA A 180 -1.50 -1.72 -10.54
N VAL A 181 -0.47 -2.55 -10.70
CA VAL A 181 -0.53 -3.98 -10.36
C VAL A 181 -0.65 -4.13 -8.83
N PHE A 182 0.21 -3.46 -8.07
CA PHE A 182 0.18 -3.49 -6.60
C PHE A 182 -1.19 -3.08 -6.05
N GLY A 183 -1.79 -2.02 -6.60
CA GLY A 183 -3.12 -1.55 -6.23
C GLY A 183 -4.22 -2.55 -6.56
N PHE A 184 -4.15 -3.20 -7.72
CA PHE A 184 -5.11 -4.26 -8.11
C PHE A 184 -5.09 -5.45 -7.14
N PHE A 185 -3.90 -5.94 -6.79
CA PHE A 185 -3.76 -7.05 -5.83
C PHE A 185 -4.13 -6.64 -4.39
N ASN A 186 -3.95 -5.36 -4.02
CA ASN A 186 -4.46 -4.85 -2.73
C ASN A 186 -5.99 -4.76 -2.71
N ARG A 187 -6.59 -4.21 -3.77
CA ARG A 187 -8.05 -4.11 -3.96
C ARG A 187 -8.43 -4.14 -5.44
N ILE A 188 -9.40 -4.99 -5.78
CA ILE A 188 -9.93 -5.10 -7.14
C ILE A 188 -10.64 -3.82 -7.64
N THR A 189 -11.04 -2.93 -6.73
CA THR A 189 -11.64 -1.62 -7.04
C THR A 189 -10.63 -0.60 -7.57
N PHE A 190 -9.34 -0.80 -7.31
CA PHE A 190 -8.29 0.16 -7.61
C PHE A 190 -8.25 0.64 -9.08
N PRO A 191 -8.36 -0.24 -10.11
CA PRO A 191 -8.31 0.19 -11.50
C PRO A 191 -9.43 1.15 -11.89
N ALA A 192 -10.59 1.09 -11.22
CA ALA A 192 -11.71 1.98 -11.51
C ALA A 192 -11.34 3.45 -11.25
N PHE A 193 -10.53 3.72 -10.22
CA PHE A 193 -10.05 5.07 -9.91
C PHE A 193 -9.02 5.58 -10.92
N LEU A 194 -8.25 4.67 -11.54
CA LEU A 194 -7.24 5.05 -12.53
C LEU A 194 -7.78 5.16 -13.95
N PHE A 195 -8.92 4.55 -14.26
CA PHE A 195 -9.43 4.46 -15.62
C PHE A 195 -9.51 5.83 -16.32
N ILE A 196 -10.21 6.80 -15.72
CA ILE A 196 -10.39 8.14 -16.30
C ILE A 196 -9.06 8.92 -16.35
N PRO A 197 -8.27 9.02 -15.28
CA PRO A 197 -6.96 9.67 -15.31
C PRO A 197 -6.00 9.06 -16.34
N ALA A 198 -5.99 7.74 -16.49
CA ALA A 198 -5.08 7.03 -17.38
C ALA A 198 -5.34 7.35 -18.87
N LEU A 199 -6.56 7.73 -19.25
CA LEU A 199 -6.85 8.18 -20.62
C LEU A 199 -5.98 9.38 -21.05
N ARG A 200 -5.53 10.21 -20.09
CA ARG A 200 -4.63 11.34 -20.36
C ARG A 200 -3.24 10.91 -20.84
N LEU A 201 -2.85 9.65 -20.61
CA LEU A 201 -1.57 9.11 -21.06
C LEU A 201 -1.58 8.65 -22.53
N ILE A 202 -2.75 8.44 -23.14
CA ILE A 202 -2.87 7.95 -24.53
C ILE A 202 -2.08 8.84 -25.52
N PRO A 203 -2.22 10.19 -25.50
CA PRO A 203 -1.44 11.04 -26.40
C PRO A 203 0.06 11.01 -26.10
N HIS A 204 0.46 10.74 -24.86
CA HIS A 204 1.88 10.62 -24.48
C HIS A 204 2.49 9.35 -25.09
N PHE A 205 1.82 8.20 -24.94
CA PHE A 205 2.31 6.94 -25.49
C PHE A 205 2.33 6.92 -27.02
N ALA A 206 1.38 7.60 -27.67
CA ALA A 206 1.41 7.77 -29.12
C ALA A 206 2.66 8.52 -29.61
N ARG A 207 3.17 9.47 -28.83
CA ARG A 207 4.40 10.22 -29.16
C ARG A 207 5.67 9.49 -28.72
N LYS A 208 5.58 8.67 -27.65
CA LYS A 208 6.72 8.08 -26.95
C LYS A 208 6.46 6.60 -26.64
N PRO A 209 6.53 5.70 -27.64
CA PRO A 209 6.21 4.27 -27.46
C PRO A 209 7.18 3.54 -26.52
N LEU A 210 8.42 4.02 -26.37
CA LEU A 210 9.38 3.44 -25.42
C LEU A 210 8.89 3.50 -23.97
N SER A 211 8.18 4.57 -23.58
CA SER A 211 7.61 4.69 -22.24
C SER A 211 6.55 3.61 -21.99
N LEU A 212 5.76 3.26 -23.02
CA LEU A 212 4.82 2.14 -22.96
C LEU A 212 5.54 0.80 -22.80
N LEU A 213 6.66 0.58 -23.50
CA LEU A 213 7.45 -0.64 -23.34
C LEU A 213 7.94 -0.83 -21.90
N PHE A 214 8.52 0.22 -21.28
CA PHE A 214 8.94 0.16 -19.88
C PHE A 214 7.76 -0.07 -18.92
N MET A 215 6.60 0.52 -19.21
CA MET A 215 5.38 0.32 -18.45
C MET A 215 4.93 -1.15 -18.51
N VAL A 216 4.91 -1.75 -19.70
CA VAL A 216 4.52 -3.15 -19.91
C VAL A 216 5.51 -4.10 -19.24
N ILE A 217 6.82 -3.91 -19.42
CA ILE A 217 7.83 -4.77 -18.80
C ILE A 217 7.72 -4.72 -17.27
N SER A 218 7.61 -3.52 -16.69
CA SER A 218 7.46 -3.35 -15.24
C SER A 218 6.16 -3.97 -14.72
N GLY A 219 5.05 -3.78 -15.44
CA GLY A 219 3.76 -4.37 -15.09
C GLY A 219 3.79 -5.90 -15.12
N LEU A 220 4.32 -6.50 -16.19
CA LEU A 220 4.46 -7.95 -16.31
C LEU A 220 5.40 -8.54 -15.25
N TRP A 221 6.51 -7.85 -14.96
CA TRP A 221 7.43 -8.26 -13.90
C TRP A 221 6.73 -8.24 -12.54
N THR A 222 6.06 -7.14 -12.20
CA THR A 222 5.32 -7.03 -10.92
C THR A 222 4.22 -8.09 -10.82
N LEU A 223 3.48 -8.32 -11.92
CA LEU A 223 2.44 -9.35 -11.99
C LEU A 223 3.00 -10.75 -11.74
N PHE A 224 4.14 -11.06 -12.36
CA PHE A 224 4.82 -12.33 -12.14
C PHE A 224 5.17 -12.54 -10.66
N PHE A 225 5.75 -11.54 -9.99
CA PHE A 225 6.06 -11.64 -8.56
C PHE A 225 4.82 -11.77 -7.69
N ALA A 226 3.75 -11.03 -8.00
CA ALA A 226 2.50 -11.11 -7.26
C ALA A 226 1.92 -12.53 -7.31
N ILE A 227 1.80 -13.09 -8.52
CA ILE A 227 1.32 -14.46 -8.73
C ILE A 227 2.25 -15.48 -8.08
N ALA A 228 3.56 -15.30 -8.17
CA ALA A 228 4.54 -16.20 -7.56
C ALA A 228 4.39 -16.27 -6.03
N ILE A 229 4.29 -15.11 -5.37
CA ILE A 229 4.16 -15.02 -3.91
C ILE A 229 2.82 -15.60 -3.44
N ASP A 230 1.73 -15.31 -4.15
CA ASP A 230 0.42 -15.87 -3.80
C ASP A 230 0.39 -17.38 -4.03
N THR A 231 0.96 -17.87 -5.14
CA THR A 231 1.07 -19.30 -5.42
C THR A 231 1.88 -20.01 -4.35
N GLU A 232 3.00 -19.45 -3.89
CA GLU A 232 3.80 -20.01 -2.79
C GLU A 232 3.02 -20.05 -1.48
N PHE A 233 2.27 -19.01 -1.16
CA PHE A 233 1.48 -18.96 0.07
C PHE A 233 0.32 -19.98 0.08
N TYR A 234 -0.35 -20.16 -1.06
CA TYR A 234 -1.52 -21.02 -1.17
C TYR A 234 -1.18 -22.49 -1.50
N ALA A 235 -0.02 -22.76 -2.10
CA ALA A 235 0.49 -24.11 -2.32
C ALA A 235 0.98 -24.76 -1.02
N ARG A 236 0.08 -24.99 -0.06
CA ARG A 236 0.39 -25.54 1.27
C ARG A 236 0.86 -27.00 1.25
N THR A 237 0.74 -27.70 0.12
CA THR A 237 0.92 -29.16 0.02
C THR A 237 2.12 -29.61 -0.81
N HIS A 238 2.70 -28.75 -1.67
CA HIS A 238 3.85 -29.12 -2.51
C HIS A 238 4.81 -27.93 -2.70
N PRO A 239 6.14 -28.17 -2.77
CA PRO A 239 7.10 -27.11 -3.07
C PRO A 239 6.81 -26.53 -4.46
N VAL A 240 6.64 -25.21 -4.53
CA VAL A 240 6.42 -24.52 -5.81
C VAL A 240 7.64 -24.71 -6.69
N THR A 241 7.41 -25.31 -7.85
CA THR A 241 8.40 -25.56 -8.89
C THR A 241 8.08 -24.63 -10.06
N TRP A 242 9.05 -24.36 -10.94
CA TRP A 242 8.79 -23.53 -12.12
C TRP A 242 7.62 -24.04 -12.96
N SER A 243 7.42 -25.36 -13.03
CA SER A 243 6.28 -25.96 -13.72
C SER A 243 4.94 -25.55 -13.10
N THR A 244 4.77 -25.65 -11.78
CA THR A 244 3.51 -25.29 -11.10
C THR A 244 3.15 -23.83 -11.27
N LEU A 245 4.14 -22.94 -11.29
CA LEU A 245 3.92 -21.50 -11.49
C LEU A 245 3.40 -21.16 -12.91
N PHE A 246 3.78 -21.94 -13.91
CA PHE A 246 3.30 -21.77 -15.30
C PHE A 246 2.06 -22.60 -15.63
N THR A 247 1.82 -23.74 -14.97
CA THR A 247 0.69 -24.63 -15.30
C THR A 247 -0.52 -24.45 -14.39
N HIS A 248 -0.31 -24.06 -13.13
CA HIS A 248 -1.37 -23.88 -12.13
C HIS A 248 -1.13 -22.62 -11.26
N PRO A 249 -1.04 -21.41 -11.85
CA PRO A 249 -0.92 -20.19 -11.08
C PRO A 249 -2.19 -19.92 -10.27
N ILE A 250 -2.02 -19.51 -9.02
CA ILE A 250 -3.12 -19.00 -8.17
C ILE A 250 -3.06 -17.47 -8.25
N ILE A 251 -4.16 -16.85 -8.66
CA ILE A 251 -4.31 -15.41 -8.90
C ILE A 251 -5.42 -14.86 -8.03
#